data_AF-F6I3U5-F1
#
_entry.id   AF-F6I3U5-F1
#
_cell.length_a   1.000
_cell.length_b   1.000
_cell.length_c   1.000
_cell.angle_alpha   90.00
_cell.angle_beta   90.00
_cell.angle_gamma   90.00
#
_symmetry.space_group_name_H-M   'P 1'
#
loop_
_entity.id
_entity.type
_entity.pdbx_description
1 polymer ?
#
loop_
_entity_poly.entity_id
_entity_poly.type
_entity_poly.pdbx_seq_one_letter_code
_entity_poly.pdbx_strand_id
1 'polypeptide(L)'
;MEGETIKIMNQDLVRLDRFDGSNFTRWQDKTFRDDQLERGEEIKSELLKTIKESRISIVVFSKNYARSKWCLDESAKIMECREEMEQIVLPVFYHVDPSNVRKQTGSFGEAFSIHGRNVDEKKVQRWRVSLIEASNLSGFRVNDG
;
A
#
# COMPACT_ATOMS: atom_id res chain seq x y z
N MET A 1 -8.38 -15.26 8.36
CA MET A 1 -7.10 -15.04 7.66
C MET A 1 -6.92 -13.54 7.59
N GLU A 2 -5.95 -13.05 8.35
CA GLU A 2 -5.78 -11.63 8.70
C GLU A 2 -5.59 -10.73 7.48
N GLY A 3 -6.10 -9.51 7.63
CA GLY A 3 -6.40 -8.56 6.57
C GLY A 3 -5.18 -7.99 5.86
N GLU A 4 -5.35 -7.78 4.56
CA GLU A 4 -4.46 -6.97 3.73
C GLU A 4 -4.79 -5.50 4.03
N THR A 5 -4.10 -4.89 4.99
CA THR A 5 -4.36 -3.53 5.45
C THR A 5 -3.34 -2.54 4.88
N ILE A 6 -3.81 -1.54 4.13
CA ILE A 6 -3.05 -0.30 3.93
C ILE A 6 -3.29 0.59 5.15
N LYS A 7 -2.19 1.11 5.73
CA LYS A 7 -2.25 2.03 6.88
C LYS A 7 -1.81 3.41 6.45
N ILE A 8 -2.70 4.38 6.56
CA ILE A 8 -2.42 5.78 6.24
C ILE A 8 -2.25 6.54 7.57
N MET A 9 -1.14 7.28 7.71
CA MET A 9 -0.78 8.00 8.94
C MET A 9 -0.66 9.51 8.68
N ASN A 10 -1.44 10.32 9.40
CA ASN A 10 -1.34 11.78 9.35
C ASN A 10 -0.35 12.31 10.42
N GLN A 11 0.52 13.25 10.02
CA GLN A 11 1.67 13.72 10.81
C GLN A 11 1.34 14.74 11.91
N ASP A 12 0.12 15.29 12.00
CA ASP A 12 -0.19 16.26 13.07
C ASP A 12 0.02 15.68 14.48
N LEU A 13 0.26 14.36 14.59
CA LEU A 13 0.45 13.64 15.84
C LEU A 13 1.68 12.71 15.88
N VAL A 14 2.59 12.74 14.90
CA VAL A 14 3.72 11.78 14.81
C VAL A 14 5.06 12.47 14.57
N ARG A 15 5.97 12.40 15.56
CA ARG A 15 7.39 12.68 15.32
C ARG A 15 8.04 11.45 14.67
N LEU A 16 8.54 11.65 13.45
CA LEU A 16 9.20 10.64 12.61
C LEU A 16 10.51 10.08 13.19
N ASP A 17 11.11 10.76 14.18
CA ASP A 17 12.37 10.38 14.82
C ASP A 17 12.28 9.11 15.68
N ARG A 18 11.09 8.52 15.85
CA ARG A 18 10.84 7.36 16.72
C ARG A 18 10.18 6.17 16.03
N PHE A 19 10.17 6.12 14.70
CA PHE A 19 9.64 4.96 13.96
C PHE A 19 10.70 3.84 13.89
N ASP A 20 10.73 2.98 14.89
CA ASP A 20 11.65 1.82 14.99
C ASP A 20 10.95 0.47 14.75
N GLY A 21 9.66 0.48 14.41
CA GLY A 21 8.85 -0.73 14.18
C GLY A 21 8.47 -1.51 15.44
N SER A 22 8.96 -1.14 16.64
CA SER A 22 8.77 -1.93 17.87
C SER A 22 7.52 -1.55 18.67
N ASN A 23 7.00 -0.33 18.47
CA ASN A 23 5.92 0.22 19.29
C ASN A 23 4.57 0.34 18.55
N PHE A 24 4.19 -0.68 17.78
CA PHE A 24 3.01 -0.68 16.91
C PHE A 24 1.67 -0.42 17.64
N THR A 25 1.55 -0.84 18.90
CA THR A 25 0.31 -0.75 19.71
C THR A 25 -0.12 0.68 20.02
N ARG A 26 0.83 1.62 20.15
CA ARG A 26 0.56 3.04 20.46
C ARG A 26 -0.02 3.82 19.27
N TRP A 27 0.11 3.30 18.06
CA TRP A 27 -0.34 3.97 16.84
C TRP A 27 -1.78 3.62 16.45
N GLN A 28 -2.37 2.59 17.08
CA GLN A 28 -3.68 2.04 16.69
C GLN A 28 -4.83 3.07 16.73
N ASP A 29 -4.75 4.06 17.62
CA ASP A 29 -5.79 5.09 17.81
C ASP A 29 -5.72 6.24 16.79
N LYS A 30 -4.66 6.31 15.98
CA LYS A 30 -4.39 7.43 15.05
C LYS A 30 -4.12 6.98 13.61
N THR A 31 -4.28 5.69 13.35
CA THR A 31 -4.07 5.07 12.04
C THR A 31 -5.41 4.76 11.41
N PHE A 32 -5.63 5.25 10.20
CA PHE A 32 -6.70 4.72 9.36
C PHE A 32 -6.27 3.33 8.87
N ARG A 33 -7.15 2.34 9.06
CA ARG A 33 -6.92 0.96 8.61
C ARG A 33 -8.06 0.52 7.69
N ASP A 34 -7.68 0.07 6.49
CA ASP A 34 -8.64 -0.42 5.48
C ASP A 34 -9.39 -1.70 5.92
N ASP A 35 -8.92 -2.41 6.95
CA ASP A 35 -9.58 -3.63 7.48
C ASP A 35 -10.85 -3.36 8.30
N GLN A 36 -11.16 -2.10 8.62
CA GLN A 36 -12.35 -1.70 9.38
C GLN A 36 -13.52 -1.25 8.50
N LEU A 37 -13.47 -1.46 7.18
CA LEU A 37 -14.39 -0.85 6.22
C LEU A 37 -15.28 -1.88 5.51
N GLU A 38 -16.59 -1.62 5.51
CA GLU A 38 -17.57 -2.38 4.71
C GLU A 38 -17.49 -1.97 3.23
N ARG A 39 -16.96 -2.84 2.37
CA ARG A 39 -16.62 -2.56 0.96
C ARG A 39 -17.76 -1.88 0.17
N GLY A 40 -17.58 -0.62 -0.24
CA GLY A 40 -18.56 0.19 -1.02
C GLY A 40 -17.99 1.45 -1.68
N GLU A 41 -18.80 2.17 -2.48
CA GLU A 41 -18.37 3.38 -3.21
C GLU A 41 -18.16 4.62 -2.32
N GLU A 42 -18.93 4.75 -1.25
CA GLU A 42 -18.86 5.88 -0.31
C GLU A 42 -17.53 5.91 0.46
N ILE A 43 -17.04 4.72 0.83
CA ILE A 43 -15.73 4.52 1.47
C ILE A 43 -14.57 4.87 0.54
N LYS A 44 -14.74 4.62 -0.76
CA LYS A 44 -13.75 5.03 -1.76
C LYS A 44 -13.50 6.54 -1.71
N SER A 45 -14.55 7.33 -1.50
CA SER A 45 -14.43 8.80 -1.40
C SER A 45 -13.66 9.23 -0.15
N GLU A 46 -14.00 8.66 1.01
CA GLU A 46 -13.36 8.98 2.28
C GLU A 46 -11.89 8.56 2.30
N LEU A 47 -11.59 7.35 1.84
CA LEU A 47 -10.23 6.86 1.69
C LEU A 47 -9.38 7.75 0.75
N LEU A 48 -9.94 8.15 -0.40
CA LEU A 48 -9.25 9.06 -1.32
C LEU A 48 -8.97 10.42 -0.68
N LYS A 49 -9.89 10.94 0.13
CA LYS A 49 -9.70 12.17 0.89
C LYS A 49 -8.59 11.99 1.94
N THR A 50 -8.61 10.90 2.71
CA THR A 50 -7.59 10.59 3.71
C THR A 50 -6.21 10.43 3.09
N ILE A 51 -6.09 9.73 1.94
CA ILE A 51 -4.82 9.64 1.20
C ILE A 51 -4.33 11.04 0.88
N LYS A 52 -5.18 11.91 0.31
CA LYS A 52 -4.79 13.29 -0.06
C LYS A 52 -4.35 14.14 1.13
N GLU A 53 -5.03 14.04 2.26
CA GLU A 53 -4.74 14.83 3.46
C GLU A 53 -3.53 14.32 4.25
N SER A 54 -3.00 13.14 3.91
CA SER A 54 -1.92 12.50 4.68
C SER A 54 -0.53 12.89 4.18
N ARG A 55 0.37 13.18 5.10
CA ARG A 55 1.78 13.47 4.79
C ARG A 55 2.63 12.20 4.64
N ILE A 56 2.19 11.08 5.21
CA ILE A 56 2.86 9.77 5.11
C ILE A 56 1.84 8.68 4.76
N SER A 57 2.18 7.86 3.78
CA SER A 57 1.46 6.63 3.47
C SER A 57 2.36 5.40 3.68
N ILE A 58 1.88 4.41 4.43
CA ILE A 58 2.59 3.13 4.63
C ILE A 58 1.92 2.05 3.77
N VAL A 59 2.67 1.48 2.84
CA VAL A 59 2.17 0.43 1.95
C VAL A 59 2.76 -0.91 2.37
N VAL A 60 1.91 -1.84 2.83
CA VAL A 60 2.35 -3.15 3.30
C VAL A 60 2.16 -4.18 2.21
N PHE A 61 3.24 -4.50 1.49
CA PHE A 61 3.25 -5.56 0.50
C PHE A 61 3.31 -6.92 1.17
N SER A 62 2.28 -7.73 0.96
CA SER A 62 2.19 -9.13 1.40
C SER A 62 2.06 -10.05 0.19
N LYS A 63 2.15 -11.37 0.41
CA LYS A 63 2.04 -12.38 -0.65
C LYS A 63 0.75 -12.26 -1.47
N ASN A 64 -0.35 -11.84 -0.84
CA ASN A 64 -1.66 -11.77 -1.47
C ASN A 64 -2.06 -10.36 -1.94
N TYR A 65 -1.28 -9.32 -1.63
CA TYR A 65 -1.57 -7.92 -1.93
C TYR A 65 -2.08 -7.69 -3.37
N ALA A 66 -1.38 -8.24 -4.37
CA ALA A 66 -1.73 -8.04 -5.77
C ALA A 66 -3.00 -8.79 -6.22
N ARG A 67 -3.56 -9.70 -5.40
CA ARG A 67 -4.83 -10.37 -5.71
C ARG A 67 -6.01 -9.42 -5.55
N SER A 68 -5.90 -8.46 -4.64
CA SER A 68 -6.93 -7.44 -4.40
C SER A 68 -6.82 -6.30 -5.41
N LYS A 69 -7.82 -6.16 -6.29
CA LYS A 69 -7.92 -5.00 -7.20
C LYS A 69 -7.98 -3.68 -6.43
N TRP A 70 -8.53 -3.71 -5.21
CA TRP A 70 -8.61 -2.56 -4.32
C TRP A 70 -7.22 -2.12 -3.87
N CYS A 71 -6.41 -3.02 -3.32
CA CYS A 71 -5.05 -2.70 -2.87
C CYS A 71 -4.16 -2.18 -4.01
N LEU A 72 -4.40 -2.65 -5.25
CA LEU A 72 -3.73 -2.15 -6.45
C LEU A 72 -4.21 -0.73 -6.84
N ASP A 73 -5.52 -0.46 -6.75
CA ASP A 73 -6.08 0.87 -6.97
C ASP A 73 -5.62 1.89 -5.92
N GLU A 74 -5.53 1.48 -4.65
CA GLU A 74 -5.01 2.30 -3.56
C GLU A 74 -3.52 2.61 -3.73
N SER A 75 -2.70 1.60 -4.05
CA SER A 75 -1.27 1.82 -4.34
C SER A 75 -1.07 2.81 -5.48
N ALA A 76 -1.85 2.68 -6.56
CA ALA A 76 -1.79 3.64 -7.66
C ALA A 76 -2.16 5.05 -7.20
N LYS A 77 -3.20 5.19 -6.38
CA LYS A 77 -3.58 6.51 -5.87
C LYS A 77 -2.53 7.11 -4.94
N ILE A 78 -1.96 6.32 -4.04
CA ILE A 78 -0.90 6.77 -3.13
C ILE A 78 0.31 7.29 -3.93
N MET A 79 0.68 6.59 -5.01
CA MET A 79 1.80 7.03 -5.85
C MET A 79 1.47 8.29 -6.67
N GLU A 80 0.25 8.42 -7.20
CA GLU A 80 -0.23 9.68 -7.80
C GLU A 80 -0.14 10.83 -6.77
N CYS A 81 -0.63 10.61 -5.54
CA CYS A 81 -0.63 11.61 -4.47
C CYS A 81 0.78 11.98 -3.98
N ARG A 82 1.72 11.03 -4.00
CA ARG A 82 3.13 11.28 -3.69
C ARG A 82 3.73 12.32 -4.63
N GLU A 83 3.43 12.23 -5.93
CA GLU A 83 3.96 13.16 -6.92
C GLU A 83 3.29 14.54 -6.84
N GLU A 84 1.97 14.56 -6.67
CA GLU A 84 1.19 15.81 -6.65
C GLU A 84 1.35 16.62 -5.35
N MET A 85 1.58 15.95 -4.22
CA MET A 85 1.50 16.57 -2.87
C MET A 85 2.74 16.32 -2.00
N GLU A 86 3.86 15.90 -2.60
CA GLU A 86 5.14 15.63 -1.90
C GLU A 86 5.01 14.69 -0.69
N GLN A 87 4.07 13.73 -0.75
CA GLN A 87 3.86 12.79 0.35
C GLN A 87 5.03 11.84 0.52
N ILE A 88 5.32 11.47 1.77
CA ILE A 88 6.30 10.43 2.06
C ILE A 88 5.59 9.07 1.93
N VAL A 89 6.16 8.16 1.13
CA VAL A 89 5.65 6.80 1.03
C VAL A 89 6.69 5.84 1.59
N LEU A 90 6.27 5.01 2.55
CA LEU A 90 7.11 4.02 3.22
C LEU A 90 6.60 2.60 2.88
N PRO A 91 7.28 1.89 1.96
CA PRO A 91 6.93 0.50 1.68
C PRO A 91 7.44 -0.43 2.80
N VAL A 92 6.59 -1.38 3.19
CA VAL A 92 6.91 -2.49 4.09
C VAL A 92 6.71 -3.78 3.33
N PHE A 93 7.75 -4.61 3.26
CA PHE A 93 7.74 -5.89 2.56
C PHE A 93 7.58 -7.01 3.59
N TYR A 94 6.34 -7.46 3.77
CA TYR A 94 5.93 -8.43 4.78
C TYR A 94 5.97 -9.87 4.21
N HIS A 95 7.00 -10.64 4.58
CA HIS A 95 7.29 -11.98 4.09
C HIS A 95 7.27 -12.08 2.54
N VAL A 96 7.73 -11.01 1.87
CA VAL A 96 7.90 -10.96 0.42
C VAL A 96 9.23 -10.33 0.07
N ASP A 97 9.89 -10.89 -0.95
CA ASP A 97 11.06 -10.25 -1.53
C ASP A 97 10.64 -8.97 -2.29
N PRO A 98 11.24 -7.80 -2.02
CA PRO A 98 10.95 -6.58 -2.78
C PRO A 98 11.09 -6.73 -4.29
N SER A 99 11.98 -7.62 -4.75
CA SER A 99 12.15 -7.91 -6.17
C SER A 99 10.92 -8.60 -6.77
N ASN A 100 10.16 -9.39 -5.99
CA ASN A 100 8.89 -9.96 -6.45
C ASN A 100 7.83 -8.88 -6.65
N VAL A 101 7.80 -7.86 -5.78
CA VAL A 101 6.92 -6.70 -5.96
C VAL A 101 7.36 -5.89 -7.19
N ARG A 102 8.66 -5.59 -7.30
CA ARG A 102 9.24 -4.74 -8.35
C ARG A 102 9.18 -5.34 -9.74
N LYS A 103 9.43 -6.64 -9.87
CA LYS A 103 9.43 -7.35 -11.16
C LYS A 103 8.09 -8.02 -11.45
N GLN A 104 7.13 -7.92 -10.51
CA GLN A 104 5.87 -8.65 -10.52
C GLN A 104 6.08 -10.14 -10.80
N THR A 105 6.94 -10.78 -10.01
CA THR A 105 7.23 -12.23 -10.05
C THR A 105 6.65 -12.94 -8.84
N GLY A 106 6.67 -14.28 -8.83
CA GLY A 106 6.03 -15.08 -7.77
C GLY A 106 4.53 -14.79 -7.69
N SER A 107 4.01 -14.61 -6.47
CA SER A 107 2.58 -14.39 -6.24
C SER A 107 2.02 -13.11 -6.90
N PHE A 108 2.86 -12.09 -7.09
CA PHE A 108 2.49 -10.88 -7.82
C PHE A 108 2.30 -11.18 -9.31
N GLY A 109 3.23 -11.95 -9.90
CA GLY A 109 3.13 -12.36 -11.30
C GLY A 109 1.90 -13.21 -11.58
N GLU A 110 1.59 -14.16 -10.70
CA GLU A 110 0.36 -14.96 -10.75
C GLU A 110 -0.89 -14.06 -10.75
N ALA A 111 -0.95 -13.10 -9.83
CA ALA A 111 -2.09 -12.18 -9.73
C ALA A 111 -2.23 -11.30 -10.99
N PHE A 112 -1.13 -10.76 -11.51
CA PHE A 112 -1.17 -9.97 -12.75
C PHE A 112 -1.53 -10.79 -13.98
N SER A 113 -1.17 -12.07 -14.04
CA SER A 113 -1.63 -12.96 -15.11
C SER A 113 -3.15 -13.15 -15.10
N ILE A 114 -3.77 -13.13 -13.92
CA ILE A 114 -5.23 -13.24 -13.76
C ILE A 114 -5.91 -11.92 -14.13
N HIS A 115 -5.39 -10.79 -13.61
CA HIS A 115 -5.95 -9.47 -13.89
C HIS A 115 -5.84 -9.10 -15.37
N GLY A 116 -4.74 -9.43 -16.04
CA GLY A 116 -4.53 -9.15 -17.46
C GLY A 116 -5.55 -9.80 -18.41
N ARG A 117 -6.33 -10.79 -17.94
CA ARG A 117 -7.40 -11.42 -18.73
C ARG A 117 -8.76 -10.73 -18.56
N ASN A 118 -8.96 -10.01 -17.44
CA ASN A 118 -10.29 -9.60 -16.96
C ASN A 118 -10.39 -8.10 -16.65
N VAL A 119 -9.31 -7.35 -16.83
CA VAL A 119 -9.22 -5.92 -16.49
C VAL A 119 -8.64 -5.19 -17.69
N ASP A 120 -9.14 -3.98 -17.93
CA ASP A 120 -8.61 -3.07 -18.95
C ASP A 120 -7.07 -2.95 -18.86
N GLU A 121 -6.42 -3.02 -20.01
CA GLU A 121 -4.96 -3.05 -20.10
C GLU A 121 -4.34 -1.79 -19.51
N LYS A 122 -4.92 -0.60 -19.74
CA LYS A 122 -4.38 0.66 -19.20
C LYS A 122 -4.43 0.66 -17.68
N LYS A 123 -5.51 0.13 -17.11
CA LYS A 123 -5.63 -0.02 -15.65
C LYS A 123 -4.59 -0.98 -15.09
N VAL A 124 -4.36 -2.11 -15.76
CA VAL A 124 -3.31 -3.07 -15.36
C VAL A 124 -1.92 -2.44 -15.45
N GLN A 125 -1.63 -1.67 -16.50
CA GLN A 125 -0.35 -0.96 -16.62
C GLN A 125 -0.16 0.07 -15.52
N ARG A 126 -1.21 0.83 -15.15
CA ARG A 126 -1.15 1.76 -14.01
C ARG A 126 -0.75 1.06 -12.71
N TRP A 127 -1.34 -0.10 -12.43
CA TRP A 127 -0.98 -0.91 -11.26
C TRP A 127 0.46 -1.43 -11.30
N ARG A 128 0.96 -1.80 -12.47
CA ARG A 128 2.36 -2.23 -12.61
C ARG A 128 3.32 -1.10 -12.27
N VAL A 129 3.10 0.07 -12.87
CA VAL A 129 3.92 1.26 -12.64
C VAL A 129 3.93 1.62 -11.15
N SER A 130 2.76 1.67 -10.51
CA SER A 130 2.67 2.04 -9.09
C SER A 130 3.46 1.09 -8.18
N LEU A 131 3.41 -0.23 -8.43
CA LEU A 131 4.17 -1.20 -7.66
C LEU A 131 5.68 -1.13 -7.93
N ILE A 132 6.08 -0.88 -9.17
CA ILE A 132 7.49 -0.68 -9.54
C ILE A 132 8.04 0.53 -8.77
N GLU A 133 7.35 1.66 -8.83
CA GLU A 133 7.78 2.90 -8.18
C GLU A 133 7.80 2.75 -6.66
N ALA A 134 6.70 2.27 -6.06
CA ALA A 134 6.62 2.07 -4.61
C ALA A 134 7.71 1.12 -4.10
N SER A 135 8.01 0.04 -4.84
CA SER A 135 9.06 -0.92 -4.45
C SER A 135 10.50 -0.46 -4.74
N ASN A 136 10.67 0.67 -5.43
CA ASN A 136 11.96 1.34 -5.61
C ASN A 136 12.27 2.34 -4.47
N LEU A 137 11.28 2.67 -3.64
CA LEU A 137 11.50 3.50 -2.46
C LEU A 137 12.25 2.74 -1.36
N SER A 138 12.95 3.48 -0.49
CA SER A 138 13.55 2.92 0.71
C SER A 138 12.47 2.49 1.69
N GLY A 139 12.59 1.29 2.25
CA GLY A 139 11.57 0.71 3.11
C GLY A 139 12.07 -0.44 3.99
N PHE A 140 11.13 -1.11 4.65
CA PHE A 140 11.43 -2.11 5.67
C PHE A 140 11.10 -3.52 5.18
N ARG A 141 11.95 -4.49 5.48
CA ARG A 141 11.68 -5.91 5.24
C ARG A 141 11.34 -6.59 6.56
N VAL A 142 10.25 -7.35 6.59
CA VAL A 142 9.86 -8.18 7.73
C VAL A 142 9.96 -9.63 7.27
N ASN A 143 10.91 -10.36 7.84
CA ASN A 143 11.12 -11.79 7.62
C ASN A 143 10.77 -12.55 8.90
N ASP A 144 10.52 -13.85 8.78
CA ASP A 144 10.44 -14.73 9.95
C ASP A 144 11.78 -14.68 10.72
N GLY A 145 11.68 -14.56 12.05
CA GLY A 145 12.83 -14.52 12.97
C GLY A 145 13.42 -15.88 13.28
#